data_AF-A0A0G4PII4-F1
#
_entry.id   AF-A0A0G4PII4-F1
#
_cell.length_a   1.000
_cell.length_b   1.000
_cell.length_c   1.000
_cell.angle_alpha   90.00
_cell.angle_beta   90.00
_cell.angle_gamma   90.00
#
_symmetry.space_group_name_H-M   'P 1'
#
loop_
_entity.id
_entity.type
_entity.pdbx_description
1 polymer ?
#
loop_
_entity_poly.entity_id
_entity_poly.type
_entity_poly.pdbx_seq_one_letter_code
_entity_poly.pdbx_strand_id
1 'polypeptide(L)'
;MPPKRKHTDDVPQEDESKRYAYLKPHVRRVPEKTIKSKWTPLPEPVQDKIKDMFQSLERPVIMRSQNERKRIEAQGAVQAVVRNLGKRLPRMPFPPITKESNFDYESALNEHRSLEAHLATMNDSVDLLKAEIAKEEALLAGETKSLQEMDKNAKRAEAERKRQTKNEHPVLRQLDTLPQTEGSGSSEFLLLGAKDSQVTLDELETDPEVQGLMKQLHGHLQSMQSNTAPFAGLGDAITRSQTALDLYPMPND
;
A
#
# COMPACT_ATOMS: atom_id res chain seq x y z
N MET A 1 9.02 -67.55 -6.93
CA MET A 1 9.68 -66.22 -6.87
C MET A 1 8.61 -65.15 -7.04
N PRO A 2 8.53 -64.12 -6.19
CA PRO A 2 7.49 -63.09 -6.34
C PRO A 2 7.90 -62.09 -7.44
N PRO A 3 6.95 -61.62 -8.27
CA PRO A 3 7.26 -60.72 -9.37
C PRO A 3 7.58 -59.30 -8.86
N LYS A 4 8.59 -58.68 -9.47
CA LYS A 4 9.02 -57.31 -9.18
C LYS A 4 7.86 -56.34 -9.48
N ARG A 5 7.45 -55.58 -8.46
CA ARG A 5 6.50 -54.47 -8.61
C ARG A 5 7.10 -53.44 -9.58
N LYS A 6 6.41 -53.20 -10.70
CA LYS A 6 6.70 -52.07 -11.59
C LYS A 6 6.45 -50.79 -10.80
N HIS A 7 7.49 -49.98 -10.65
CA HIS A 7 7.38 -48.61 -10.18
C HIS A 7 6.61 -47.86 -11.26
N THR A 8 5.34 -47.56 -10.99
CA THR A 8 4.60 -46.57 -11.76
C THR A 8 5.26 -45.24 -11.47
N ASP A 9 5.87 -44.64 -12.48
CA ASP A 9 6.25 -43.24 -12.43
C ASP A 9 4.96 -42.43 -12.22
N ASP A 10 4.93 -41.64 -11.14
CA ASP A 10 3.99 -40.55 -10.95
C ASP A 10 4.18 -39.59 -12.15
N VAL A 11 3.34 -39.74 -13.16
CA VAL A 11 3.15 -38.72 -14.19
C VAL A 11 2.37 -37.61 -13.48
N PRO A 12 2.95 -36.42 -13.21
CA PRO A 12 2.16 -35.33 -12.69
C PRO A 12 1.14 -34.95 -13.75
N GLN A 13 -0.15 -35.09 -13.42
CA GLN A 13 -1.22 -34.45 -14.18
C GLN A 13 -0.83 -32.99 -14.39
N GLU A 14 -0.75 -32.58 -15.66
CA GLU A 14 -0.55 -31.19 -16.04
C GLU A 14 -1.83 -30.44 -15.68
N ASP A 15 -1.92 -29.97 -14.44
CA ASP A 15 -2.97 -29.06 -14.01
C ASP A 15 -2.85 -27.77 -14.83
N GLU A 16 -3.98 -27.42 -15.44
CA GLU A 16 -4.21 -26.33 -16.37
C GLU A 16 -3.46 -25.04 -16.02
N SER A 17 -3.00 -24.35 -17.06
CA SER A 17 -2.34 -23.03 -17.05
C SER A 17 -3.04 -22.01 -16.14
N LYS A 18 -2.68 -21.99 -14.85
CA LYS A 18 -3.13 -20.97 -13.91
C LYS A 18 -2.48 -19.64 -14.30
N ARG A 19 -3.30 -18.60 -14.45
CA ARG A 19 -2.91 -17.23 -14.87
C ARG A 19 -2.03 -16.48 -13.85
N TYR A 20 -1.70 -17.11 -12.73
CA TYR A 20 -0.97 -16.54 -11.61
C TYR A 20 0.12 -17.51 -11.12
N ALA A 21 1.19 -16.97 -10.54
CA ALA A 21 2.28 -17.78 -9.97
C ALA A 21 1.75 -18.66 -8.83
N TYR A 22 1.99 -19.96 -8.92
CA TYR A 22 1.66 -20.91 -7.87
C TYR A 22 2.89 -21.75 -7.52
N LEU A 23 2.99 -22.17 -6.26
CA LEU A 23 4.07 -23.05 -5.82
C LEU A 23 3.75 -24.48 -6.26
N LYS A 24 4.60 -25.07 -7.11
CA LYS A 24 4.49 -26.47 -7.52
C LYS A 24 5.25 -27.35 -6.52
N PRO A 25 4.63 -28.41 -5.96
CA PRO A 25 5.36 -29.36 -5.13
C PRO A 25 6.47 -30.01 -5.96
N HIS A 26 7.71 -29.95 -5.46
CA HIS A 26 8.88 -30.47 -6.16
C HIS A 26 9.66 -31.44 -5.28
N VAL A 27 9.74 -32.71 -5.70
CA VAL A 27 10.47 -33.76 -4.99
C VAL A 27 11.96 -33.66 -5.32
N ARG A 28 12.78 -33.28 -4.34
CA ARG A 28 14.25 -33.26 -4.48
C ARG A 28 14.86 -34.58 -4.01
N ARG A 29 15.60 -35.26 -4.89
CA ARG A 29 16.40 -36.45 -4.52
C ARG A 29 17.71 -35.97 -3.89
N VAL A 30 17.94 -36.31 -2.61
CA VAL A 30 19.15 -35.92 -1.86
C VAL A 30 20.07 -37.13 -1.72
N PRO A 31 21.37 -37.03 -2.11
CA PRO A 31 22.28 -38.15 -1.98
C PRO A 31 22.62 -38.44 -0.50
N GLU A 32 22.78 -39.71 -0.15
CA GLU A 32 23.06 -40.13 1.24
C GLU A 32 24.31 -39.49 1.85
N LYS A 33 25.32 -39.19 1.02
CA LYS A 33 26.53 -38.48 1.46
C LYS A 33 26.20 -37.10 2.01
N THR A 34 25.26 -36.39 1.39
CA THR A 34 24.79 -35.07 1.86
C THR A 34 24.02 -35.19 3.16
N ILE A 35 23.22 -36.25 3.32
CA ILE A 35 22.52 -36.52 4.58
C ILE A 35 23.55 -36.75 5.70
N LYS A 36 24.50 -37.66 5.53
CA LYS A 36 25.49 -37.98 6.56
C LYS A 36 26.45 -36.83 6.87
N SER A 37 26.74 -35.96 5.90
CA SER A 37 27.71 -34.86 6.05
C SER A 37 27.08 -33.56 6.53
N LYS A 38 25.87 -33.20 6.06
CA LYS A 38 25.28 -31.88 6.30
C LYS A 38 24.09 -31.90 7.26
N TRP A 39 23.49 -33.07 7.51
CA TRP A 39 22.34 -33.15 8.40
C TRP A 39 22.83 -33.48 9.80
N THR A 40 22.63 -32.54 10.71
CA THR A 40 22.98 -32.69 12.11
C THR A 40 21.78 -33.23 12.88
N PRO A 41 22.02 -33.91 14.01
CA PRO A 41 20.95 -34.19 14.96
C PRO A 41 20.40 -32.88 15.51
N LEU A 42 19.14 -32.93 15.94
CA LEU A 42 18.44 -31.78 16.49
C LEU A 42 19.04 -31.37 17.86
N PRO A 43 19.08 -30.07 18.23
CA PRO A 43 19.52 -29.65 19.56
C PRO A 43 18.63 -30.23 20.67
N GLU A 44 19.24 -30.58 21.81
CA GLU A 44 18.57 -31.11 23.01
C GLU A 44 17.31 -30.33 23.45
N PRO A 45 17.29 -28.98 23.51
CA PRO A 45 16.08 -28.25 23.93
C PRO A 45 14.88 -28.48 22.99
N VAL A 46 15.13 -28.65 21.69
CA VAL A 46 14.06 -28.94 20.73
C VAL A 46 13.64 -30.41 20.81
N GLN A 47 14.56 -31.31 21.14
CA GLN A 47 14.21 -32.71 21.39
C GLN A 47 13.23 -32.83 22.55
N ASP A 48 13.41 -32.04 23.61
CA ASP A 48 12.51 -32.04 24.76
C ASP A 48 11.15 -31.45 24.40
N LYS A 49 11.10 -30.36 23.63
CA LYS A 49 9.84 -29.83 23.08
C LYS A 49 9.06 -30.87 22.26
N ILE A 50 9.76 -31.67 21.44
CA ILE A 50 9.13 -32.75 20.66
C ILE A 50 8.61 -33.87 21.58
N LYS A 51 9.33 -34.21 22.66
CA LYS A 51 8.87 -35.19 23.65
C LYS A 51 7.61 -34.69 24.38
N ASP A 52 7.54 -33.41 24.71
CA ASP A 52 6.38 -32.79 25.34
C ASP A 52 5.19 -32.76 24.37
N MET A 53 5.44 -32.46 23.10
CA MET A 53 4.43 -32.56 22.04
C MET A 53 3.89 -34.00 21.94
N PHE A 54 4.75 -35.02 21.95
CA PHE A 54 4.28 -36.41 21.96
C PHE A 54 3.38 -36.69 23.15
N GLN A 55 3.74 -36.27 24.36
CA GLN A 55 2.93 -36.43 25.57
C GLN A 55 1.56 -35.73 25.47
N SER A 56 1.52 -34.52 24.90
CA SER A 56 0.25 -33.78 24.69
C SER A 56 -0.69 -34.51 23.73
N LEU A 57 -0.13 -35.15 22.69
CA LEU A 57 -0.86 -35.90 21.67
C LEU A 57 -1.35 -37.28 22.17
N GLU A 58 -0.80 -37.82 23.26
CA GLU A 58 -1.26 -39.11 23.81
C GLU A 58 -2.69 -39.02 24.37
N ARG A 59 -3.01 -37.92 25.07
CA ARG A 59 -4.28 -37.72 25.77
C ARG A 59 -5.52 -37.87 24.88
N PRO A 60 -5.62 -37.18 23.72
CA PRO A 60 -6.81 -37.31 22.86
C PRO A 60 -6.99 -38.73 22.30
N VAL A 61 -5.91 -39.46 22.02
CA VAL A 61 -5.97 -40.83 21.51
C VAL A 61 -6.50 -41.80 22.57
N ILE A 62 -6.03 -41.67 23.81
CA ILE A 62 -6.48 -42.50 24.93
C ILE A 62 -7.95 -42.21 25.26
N MET A 63 -8.31 -40.92 25.35
CA MET A 63 -9.66 -40.48 25.72
C MET A 63 -10.73 -40.79 24.66
N ARG A 64 -10.33 -41.00 23.40
CA ARG A 64 -11.24 -41.43 22.31
C ARG A 64 -11.91 -42.78 22.61
N SER A 65 -11.24 -43.66 23.36
CA SER A 65 -11.83 -44.94 23.75
C SER A 65 -12.70 -44.78 25.00
N GLN A 66 -13.96 -45.19 24.95
CA GLN A 66 -14.89 -45.12 26.09
C GLN A 66 -14.67 -46.26 27.11
N ASN A 67 -14.09 -47.38 26.66
CA ASN A 67 -13.89 -48.57 27.48
C ASN A 67 -12.56 -48.50 28.26
N GLU A 68 -12.59 -48.65 29.57
CA GLU A 68 -11.39 -48.58 30.42
C GLU A 68 -10.30 -49.58 30.04
N ARG A 69 -10.68 -50.83 29.72
CA ARG A 69 -9.73 -51.85 29.26
C ARG A 69 -9.01 -51.45 27.96
N LYS A 70 -9.74 -50.80 27.04
CA LYS A 70 -9.19 -50.32 25.77
C LYS A 70 -8.33 -49.07 25.98
N ARG A 71 -8.63 -48.24 26.99
CA ARG A 71 -7.78 -47.10 27.40
C ARG A 71 -6.41 -47.56 27.86
N ILE A 72 -6.37 -48.57 28.71
CA ILE A 72 -5.11 -49.12 29.24
C ILE A 72 -4.26 -49.74 28.12
N GLU A 73 -4.88 -50.50 27.21
CA GLU A 73 -4.20 -51.06 26.04
C GLU A 73 -3.67 -49.96 25.09
N ALA A 74 -4.51 -48.96 24.78
CA ALA A 74 -4.12 -47.83 23.94
C ALA A 74 -3.00 -47.01 24.58
N GLN A 75 -3.06 -46.76 25.89
CA GLN A 75 -2.02 -46.09 26.65
C GLN A 75 -0.70 -46.86 26.57
N GLY A 76 -0.73 -48.18 26.78
CA GLY A 76 0.48 -49.02 26.67
C GLY A 76 1.09 -48.99 25.26
N ALA A 77 0.25 -49.08 24.22
CA ALA A 77 0.68 -49.03 22.83
C ALA A 77 1.28 -47.66 22.46
N VAL A 78 0.61 -46.55 22.83
CA VAL A 78 1.08 -45.19 22.55
C VAL A 78 2.37 -44.89 23.30
N GLN A 79 2.46 -45.22 24.60
CA GLN A 79 3.68 -45.02 25.37
C GLN A 79 4.86 -45.83 24.82
N ALA A 80 4.63 -47.04 24.30
CA ALA A 80 5.68 -47.82 23.64
C ALA A 80 6.22 -47.10 22.39
N VAL A 81 5.33 -46.51 21.57
CA VAL A 81 5.72 -45.73 20.39
C VAL A 81 6.47 -44.47 20.79
N VAL A 82 5.98 -43.70 21.77
CA VAL A 82 6.63 -42.46 22.22
C VAL A 82 8.00 -42.73 22.82
N ARG A 83 8.18 -43.80 23.60
CA ARG A 83 9.50 -44.22 24.11
C ARG A 83 10.46 -44.62 22.98
N ASN A 84 9.96 -45.30 21.94
CA ASN A 84 10.77 -45.69 20.80
C ASN A 84 11.19 -44.50 19.93
N LEU A 85 10.30 -43.54 19.72
CA LEU A 85 10.58 -42.30 19.00
C LEU A 85 11.55 -41.41 19.79
N GLY A 86 11.35 -41.26 21.11
CA GLY A 86 12.26 -40.50 21.97
C GLY A 86 13.68 -41.06 21.98
N LYS A 87 13.85 -42.39 21.92
CA LYS A 87 15.18 -43.03 21.78
C LYS A 87 15.83 -42.80 20.42
N ARG A 88 15.06 -42.58 19.36
CA ARG A 88 15.56 -42.37 17.99
C ARG A 88 15.82 -40.91 17.67
N LEU A 89 15.18 -39.99 18.37
CA LEU A 89 15.26 -38.56 18.14
C LEU A 89 16.70 -37.99 18.17
N PRO A 90 17.58 -38.39 19.11
CA PRO A 90 18.97 -37.90 19.12
C PRO A 90 19.82 -38.44 17.97
N ARG A 91 19.40 -39.53 17.32
CA ARG A 91 20.15 -40.22 16.26
C ARG A 91 19.57 -40.00 14.86
N MET A 92 18.47 -39.25 14.76
CA MET A 92 17.82 -38.95 13.50
C MET A 92 18.47 -37.70 12.88
N PRO A 93 19.03 -37.78 11.67
CA PRO A 93 19.57 -36.61 10.99
C PRO A 93 18.41 -35.73 10.47
N PHE A 94 18.46 -34.43 10.76
CA PHE A 94 17.48 -33.48 10.27
C PHE A 94 18.08 -32.56 9.19
N PRO A 95 17.30 -32.19 8.15
CA PRO A 95 17.74 -31.21 7.17
C PRO A 95 18.16 -29.89 7.84
N PRO A 96 19.20 -29.19 7.34
CA PRO A 96 19.71 -27.96 7.98
C PRO A 96 18.72 -26.79 7.98
N ILE A 97 17.62 -26.89 7.23
CA ILE A 97 16.54 -25.88 7.23
C ILE A 97 15.60 -26.03 8.44
N THR A 98 15.67 -27.14 9.18
CA THR A 98 14.82 -27.33 10.36
C THR A 98 15.27 -26.39 11.46
N LYS A 99 14.50 -25.33 11.70
CA LYS A 99 14.67 -24.40 12.82
C LYS A 99 13.84 -24.89 14.01
N GLU A 100 14.19 -24.44 15.21
CA GLU A 100 13.44 -24.78 16.43
C GLU A 100 11.98 -24.31 16.37
N SER A 101 11.73 -23.15 15.76
CA SER A 101 10.40 -22.57 15.55
C SER A 101 9.47 -23.49 14.71
N ASN A 102 10.02 -24.34 13.85
CA ASN A 102 9.21 -25.28 13.05
C ASN A 102 8.52 -26.35 13.89
N PHE A 103 8.94 -26.55 15.15
CA PHE A 103 8.34 -27.51 16.08
C PHE A 103 7.41 -26.85 17.11
N ASP A 104 7.19 -25.55 17.01
CA ASP A 104 6.30 -24.80 17.87
C ASP A 104 5.05 -24.39 17.08
N TYR A 105 3.93 -25.04 17.39
CA TYR A 105 2.65 -24.80 16.71
C TYR A 105 2.15 -23.37 16.92
N GLU A 106 2.31 -22.83 18.13
CA GLU A 106 1.84 -21.48 18.47
C GLU A 106 2.68 -20.43 17.74
N SER A 107 4.00 -20.63 17.64
CA SER A 107 4.87 -19.76 16.84
C SER A 107 4.44 -19.74 15.37
N ALA A 108 4.14 -20.89 14.78
CA ALA A 108 3.71 -20.97 13.38
C ALA A 108 2.34 -20.31 13.16
N LEU A 109 1.42 -20.46 14.13
CA LEU A 109 0.10 -19.85 14.09
C LEU A 109 0.17 -18.32 14.20
N ASN A 110 1.04 -17.81 15.09
CA ASN A 110 1.28 -16.38 15.21
C ASN A 110 1.91 -15.78 13.94
N GLU A 111 2.88 -16.47 13.32
CA GLU A 111 3.44 -16.06 12.04
C GLU A 111 2.35 -16.01 10.96
N HIS A 112 1.48 -17.03 10.89
CA HIS A 112 0.35 -17.04 9.96
C HIS A 112 -0.58 -15.85 10.16
N ARG A 113 -1.01 -15.58 11.40
CA ARG A 113 -1.86 -14.42 11.73
C ARG A 113 -1.20 -13.10 11.33
N SER A 114 0.10 -12.97 11.57
CA SER A 114 0.85 -11.75 11.19
C SER A 114 0.90 -11.55 9.68
N LEU A 115 1.08 -12.63 8.91
CA LEU A 115 1.10 -12.61 7.46
C LEU A 115 -0.29 -12.32 6.89
N GLU A 116 -1.35 -12.87 7.48
CA GLU A 116 -2.73 -12.56 7.11
C GLU A 116 -3.08 -11.10 7.36
N ALA A 117 -2.70 -10.55 8.52
CA ALA A 117 -2.92 -9.13 8.84
C ALA A 117 -2.15 -8.22 7.86
N HIS A 118 -0.92 -8.60 7.50
CA HIS A 118 -0.14 -7.86 6.51
C HIS A 118 -0.77 -7.93 5.12
N LEU A 119 -1.25 -9.11 4.70
CA LEU A 119 -1.96 -9.28 3.43
C LEU A 119 -3.21 -8.41 3.41
N ALA A 120 -4.04 -8.44 4.46
CA ALA A 120 -5.24 -7.61 4.57
C ALA A 120 -4.91 -6.11 4.44
N THR A 121 -3.92 -5.63 5.20
CA THR A 121 -3.45 -4.23 5.14
C THR A 121 -3.00 -3.85 3.73
N MET A 122 -2.23 -4.72 3.06
CA MET A 122 -1.77 -4.48 1.70
C MET A 122 -2.93 -4.46 0.71
N ASN A 123 -3.90 -5.37 0.85
CA ASN A 123 -5.07 -5.39 -0.02
C ASN A 123 -5.94 -4.13 0.16
N ASP A 124 -6.16 -3.68 1.39
CA ASP A 124 -6.88 -2.44 1.69
C ASP A 124 -6.17 -1.22 1.09
N SER A 125 -4.83 -1.17 1.17
CA SER A 125 -4.04 -0.11 0.55
C SER A 125 -4.16 -0.11 -0.99
N VAL A 126 -4.20 -1.29 -1.60
CA VAL A 126 -4.40 -1.44 -3.04
C VAL A 126 -5.79 -0.96 -3.44
N ASP A 127 -6.82 -1.25 -2.65
CA ASP A 127 -8.18 -0.82 -2.95
C ASP A 127 -8.37 0.71 -2.77
N LEU A 128 -7.68 1.33 -1.80
CA LEU A 128 -7.59 2.78 -1.70
C LEU A 128 -6.95 3.38 -2.96
N LEU A 129 -5.80 2.86 -3.38
CA LEU A 129 -5.10 3.36 -4.56
C LEU A 129 -5.93 3.21 -5.84
N LYS A 130 -6.63 2.08 -6.01
CA LYS A 130 -7.57 1.91 -7.13
C LYS A 130 -8.70 2.93 -7.10
N ALA A 131 -9.26 3.21 -5.93
CA ALA A 131 -10.31 4.21 -5.79
C ALA A 131 -9.80 5.61 -6.15
N GLU A 132 -8.56 5.95 -5.78
CA GLU A 132 -7.96 7.25 -6.11
C GLU A 132 -7.67 7.36 -7.62
N ILE A 133 -7.09 6.31 -8.23
CA ILE A 133 -6.88 6.24 -9.68
C ILE A 133 -8.21 6.46 -10.42
N ALA A 134 -9.29 5.81 -9.99
CA ALA A 134 -10.60 5.98 -10.62
C ALA A 134 -11.14 7.42 -10.53
N LYS A 135 -10.85 8.15 -9.44
CA LYS A 135 -11.20 9.57 -9.31
C LYS A 135 -10.36 10.44 -10.24
N GLU A 136 -9.05 10.23 -10.26
CA GLU A 136 -8.13 10.97 -11.13
C GLU A 136 -8.47 10.77 -12.61
N GLU A 137 -8.75 9.54 -13.02
CA GLU A 137 -9.19 9.23 -14.38
C GLU A 137 -10.52 9.94 -14.73
N ALA A 138 -11.47 10.03 -13.79
CA ALA A 138 -12.72 10.76 -14.00
C ALA A 138 -12.50 12.27 -14.13
N LEU A 139 -11.61 12.86 -13.32
CA LEU A 139 -11.23 14.27 -13.42
C LEU A 139 -10.55 14.57 -14.76
N LEU A 140 -9.58 13.73 -15.16
CA LEU A 140 -8.88 13.84 -16.44
C LEU A 140 -9.86 13.72 -17.61
N ALA A 141 -10.85 12.82 -17.54
CA ALA A 141 -11.90 12.71 -18.55
C ALA A 141 -12.78 13.98 -18.64
N GLY A 142 -12.99 14.71 -17.53
CA GLY A 142 -13.66 16.00 -17.51
C GLY A 142 -12.83 17.11 -18.16
N GLU A 143 -11.56 17.23 -17.77
CA GLU A 143 -10.63 18.22 -18.30
C GLU A 143 -10.39 18.05 -19.80
N THR A 144 -10.18 16.82 -20.26
CA THR A 144 -10.00 16.51 -21.69
C THR A 144 -11.22 16.91 -22.52
N LYS A 145 -12.44 16.72 -22.01
CA LYS A 145 -13.67 17.21 -22.67
C LYS A 145 -13.71 18.73 -22.72
N SER A 146 -13.40 19.41 -21.62
CA SER A 146 -13.35 20.88 -21.55
C SER A 146 -12.34 21.47 -22.55
N LEU A 147 -11.13 20.89 -22.62
CA LEU A 147 -10.11 21.28 -23.60
C LEU A 147 -10.58 21.08 -25.04
N GLN A 148 -11.27 19.97 -25.34
CA GLN A 148 -11.84 19.73 -26.66
C GLN A 148 -12.93 20.76 -27.03
N GLU A 149 -13.73 21.20 -26.07
CA GLU A 149 -14.72 22.26 -26.29
C GLU A 149 -14.05 23.61 -26.54
N MET A 150 -13.03 23.96 -25.75
CA MET A 150 -12.23 25.17 -25.95
C MET A 150 -11.53 25.19 -27.30
N ASP A 151 -10.93 24.08 -27.74
CA ASP A 151 -10.27 23.98 -29.05
C ASP A 151 -11.29 24.15 -30.21
N LYS A 152 -12.47 23.52 -30.10
CA LYS A 152 -13.57 23.72 -31.06
C LYS A 152 -14.03 25.18 -31.09
N ASN A 153 -14.17 25.82 -29.93
CA ASN A 153 -14.58 27.22 -29.83
C ASN A 153 -13.51 28.17 -30.39
N ALA A 154 -12.23 27.95 -30.09
CA ALA A 154 -11.12 28.71 -30.65
C ALA A 154 -11.08 28.59 -32.17
N LYS A 155 -11.21 27.37 -32.72
CA LYS A 155 -11.30 27.15 -34.18
C LYS A 155 -12.49 27.85 -34.83
N ARG A 156 -13.65 27.87 -34.17
CA ARG A 156 -14.83 28.60 -34.66
C ARG A 156 -14.60 30.11 -34.64
N ALA A 157 -14.06 30.65 -33.54
CA ALA A 157 -13.74 32.06 -33.41
C ALA A 157 -12.70 32.50 -34.45
N GLU A 158 -11.66 31.71 -34.70
CA GLU A 158 -10.69 31.96 -35.77
C GLU A 158 -11.35 31.95 -37.16
N ALA A 159 -12.24 30.99 -37.42
CA ALA A 159 -12.94 30.91 -38.70
C ALA A 159 -13.88 32.11 -38.91
N GLU A 160 -14.58 32.56 -37.86
CA GLU A 160 -15.41 33.77 -37.90
C GLU A 160 -14.56 35.02 -38.09
N ARG A 161 -13.46 35.19 -37.35
CA ARG A 161 -12.51 36.29 -37.54
C ARG A 161 -11.97 36.32 -38.97
N LYS A 162 -11.63 35.17 -39.56
CA LYS A 162 -11.23 35.05 -40.97
C LYS A 162 -12.34 35.42 -41.95
N ARG A 163 -13.62 35.24 -41.60
CA ARG A 163 -14.76 35.69 -42.42
C ARG A 163 -14.98 37.19 -42.28
N GLN A 164 -14.94 37.72 -41.06
CA GLN A 164 -15.09 39.16 -40.78
C GLN A 164 -13.99 39.97 -41.47
N THR A 165 -12.73 39.57 -41.31
CA THR A 165 -11.57 40.20 -41.98
C THR A 165 -11.59 40.13 -43.51
N LYS A 166 -12.38 39.23 -44.12
CA LYS A 166 -12.63 39.23 -45.57
C LYS A 166 -13.70 40.23 -45.99
N ASN A 167 -14.64 40.54 -45.09
CA ASN A 167 -15.73 41.48 -45.32
C ASN A 167 -15.36 42.92 -44.90
N GLU A 168 -14.26 43.10 -44.18
CA GLU A 168 -13.73 44.41 -43.78
C GLU A 168 -13.13 45.18 -44.96
N HIS A 169 -13.27 46.51 -44.91
CA HIS A 169 -12.76 47.42 -45.94
C HIS A 169 -11.21 47.42 -45.96
N PRO A 170 -10.55 47.46 -47.13
CA PRO A 170 -9.10 47.30 -47.28
C PRO A 170 -8.22 48.24 -46.44
N VAL A 171 -8.72 49.43 -46.08
CA VAL A 171 -8.01 50.40 -45.21
C VAL A 171 -7.85 49.88 -43.78
N LEU A 172 -8.86 49.20 -43.22
CA LEU A 172 -8.77 48.62 -41.87
C LEU A 172 -7.83 47.42 -41.82
N ARG A 173 -7.76 46.68 -42.94
CA ARG A 173 -6.86 45.53 -43.11
C ARG A 173 -5.37 45.91 -43.13
N GLN A 174 -5.07 47.12 -43.57
CA GLN A 174 -3.71 47.68 -43.59
C GLN A 174 -3.24 48.12 -42.20
N LEU A 175 -4.16 48.46 -41.29
CA LEU A 175 -3.83 48.82 -39.91
C LEU A 175 -3.44 47.59 -39.08
N ASP A 176 -4.09 46.45 -39.32
CA ASP A 176 -3.79 45.16 -38.67
C ASP A 176 -2.48 44.51 -39.14
N THR A 177 -1.96 44.90 -40.31
CA THR A 177 -0.72 44.35 -40.90
C THR A 177 0.52 45.16 -40.56
N LEU A 178 0.37 46.30 -39.88
CA LEU A 178 1.50 47.01 -39.30
C LEU A 178 2.09 46.15 -38.17
N PRO A 179 3.42 45.94 -38.14
CA PRO A 179 4.04 45.22 -37.04
C PRO A 179 3.72 45.97 -35.74
N GLN A 180 3.00 45.31 -34.84
CA GLN A 180 2.92 45.78 -33.46
C GLN A 180 4.34 45.73 -32.90
N THR A 181 4.93 46.90 -32.74
CA THR A 181 6.19 47.05 -32.04
C THR A 181 6.02 46.45 -30.65
N GLU A 182 6.75 45.36 -30.39
CA GLU A 182 6.93 44.75 -29.08
C GLU A 182 7.18 45.84 -28.04
N GLY A 183 6.24 46.01 -27.09
CA GLY A 183 6.37 46.94 -25.98
C GLY A 183 5.30 48.02 -25.88
N SER A 184 4.04 47.63 -25.70
CA SER A 184 3.12 48.47 -24.90
C SER A 184 1.95 47.60 -24.43
N GLY A 185 2.03 47.16 -23.18
CA GLY A 185 0.88 46.59 -22.50
C GLY A 185 -0.23 47.63 -22.43
N SER A 186 -1.46 47.17 -22.69
CA SER A 186 -2.72 47.91 -22.56
C SER A 186 -2.86 49.19 -23.40
N SER A 187 -4.01 49.31 -24.06
CA SER A 187 -4.49 50.56 -24.63
C SER A 187 -4.61 51.61 -23.53
N GLU A 188 -3.56 52.38 -23.29
CA GLU A 188 -3.54 53.50 -22.36
C GLU A 188 -4.39 54.64 -22.96
N PHE A 189 -5.51 54.91 -22.31
CA PHE A 189 -6.38 56.03 -22.63
C PHE A 189 -5.65 57.31 -22.20
N LEU A 190 -4.95 57.97 -23.12
CA LEU A 190 -4.26 59.23 -22.86
C LEU A 190 -5.28 60.33 -22.52
N LEU A 191 -5.49 60.57 -21.22
CA LEU A 191 -6.05 61.80 -20.71
C LEU A 191 -5.02 62.91 -20.88
N LEU A 192 -5.22 63.76 -21.89
CA LEU A 192 -4.51 65.02 -22.08
C LEU A 192 -4.86 65.97 -20.93
N GLY A 193 -4.15 65.87 -19.81
CA GLY A 193 -4.32 66.80 -18.70
C GLY A 193 -3.85 66.31 -17.32
N ALA A 194 -2.67 65.72 -17.19
CA ALA A 194 -2.02 65.59 -15.88
C ALA A 194 -0.54 65.94 -16.03
N LYS A 195 -0.17 67.06 -15.41
CA LYS A 195 1.19 67.58 -15.34
C LYS A 195 1.86 66.89 -14.16
N ASP A 196 2.96 66.18 -14.40
CA ASP A 196 4.00 65.79 -13.45
C ASP A 196 3.54 65.42 -12.03
N SER A 197 3.00 64.21 -11.87
CA SER A 197 3.22 63.46 -10.63
C SER A 197 3.44 61.99 -10.96
N GLN A 198 4.70 61.58 -10.83
CA GLN A 198 5.06 60.18 -10.72
C GLN A 198 4.39 59.70 -9.43
N VAL A 199 3.23 59.04 -9.53
CA VAL A 199 2.48 58.51 -8.38
C VAL A 199 3.34 57.44 -7.72
N THR A 200 4.15 57.86 -6.75
CA THR A 200 4.91 56.97 -5.88
C THR A 200 3.94 56.28 -4.93
N LEU A 201 4.27 55.05 -4.53
CA LEU A 201 3.45 54.19 -3.67
C LEU A 201 3.00 54.89 -2.36
N ASP A 202 3.75 55.90 -1.90
CA ASP A 202 3.43 56.79 -0.77
C ASP A 202 2.14 57.63 -0.96
N GLU A 203 1.77 58.03 -2.19
CA GLU A 203 0.50 58.74 -2.44
C GLU A 203 -0.71 57.80 -2.29
N LEU A 204 -0.52 56.51 -2.57
CA LEU A 204 -1.55 55.47 -2.45
C LEU A 204 -1.80 55.08 -0.98
N GLU A 205 -0.78 55.16 -0.13
CA GLU A 205 -0.95 55.03 1.33
C GLU A 205 -1.74 56.20 1.95
N THR A 206 -1.76 57.36 1.28
CA THR A 206 -2.46 58.56 1.75
C THR A 206 -3.91 58.63 1.26
N ASP A 207 -4.29 57.77 0.30
CA ASP A 207 -5.66 57.68 -0.23
C ASP A 207 -6.62 57.08 0.82
N PRO A 208 -7.68 57.81 1.23
CA PRO A 208 -8.63 57.35 2.24
C PRO A 208 -9.37 56.05 1.85
N GLU A 209 -9.57 55.78 0.56
CA GLU A 209 -10.23 54.55 0.09
C GLU A 209 -9.30 53.34 0.20
N VAL A 210 -8.03 53.51 -0.18
CA VAL A 210 -7.00 52.46 -0.09
C VAL A 210 -6.66 52.15 1.37
N GLN A 211 -6.59 53.15 2.24
CA GLN A 211 -6.48 52.91 3.69
C GLN A 211 -7.67 52.14 4.26
N GLY A 212 -8.88 52.39 3.74
CA GLY A 212 -10.08 51.64 4.08
C GLY A 212 -9.95 50.16 3.72
N LEU A 213 -9.52 49.87 2.49
CA LEU A 213 -9.28 48.51 2.01
C LEU A 213 -8.14 47.82 2.77
N MET A 214 -7.06 48.53 3.09
CA MET A 214 -5.93 47.98 3.84
C MET A 214 -6.34 47.64 5.28
N LYS A 215 -7.18 48.46 5.92
CA LYS A 215 -7.78 48.16 7.22
C LYS A 215 -8.74 46.97 7.16
N GLN A 216 -9.53 46.85 6.09
CA GLN A 216 -10.39 45.68 5.88
C GLN A 216 -9.59 44.41 5.66
N LEU A 217 -8.51 44.45 4.86
CA LEU A 217 -7.61 43.34 4.63
C LEU A 217 -6.93 42.92 5.95
N HIS A 218 -6.40 43.88 6.71
CA HIS A 218 -5.78 43.62 8.00
C HIS A 218 -6.79 43.01 8.98
N GLY A 219 -8.02 43.52 9.03
CA GLY A 219 -9.10 42.93 9.82
C GLY A 219 -9.46 41.51 9.38
N HIS A 220 -9.45 41.22 8.08
CA HIS A 220 -9.73 39.88 7.57
C HIS A 220 -8.58 38.91 7.85
N LEU A 221 -7.32 39.33 7.68
CA LEU A 221 -6.14 38.57 8.03
C LEU A 221 -6.08 38.29 9.53
N GLN A 222 -6.39 39.29 10.36
CA GLN A 222 -6.45 39.13 11.81
C GLN A 222 -7.60 38.21 12.23
N SER A 223 -8.74 38.27 11.54
CA SER A 223 -9.85 37.33 11.73
C SER A 223 -9.44 35.90 11.34
N MET A 224 -8.82 35.70 10.18
CA MET A 224 -8.27 34.41 9.76
C MET A 224 -7.21 33.89 10.74
N GLN A 225 -6.33 34.76 11.23
CA GLN A 225 -5.33 34.41 12.24
C GLN A 225 -6.00 33.99 13.55
N SER A 226 -7.03 34.71 14.00
CA SER A 226 -7.78 34.35 15.21
C SER A 226 -8.56 33.05 15.06
N ASN A 227 -9.08 32.76 13.87
CA ASN A 227 -9.78 31.52 13.56
C ASN A 227 -8.81 30.33 13.46
N THR A 228 -7.56 30.56 13.07
CA THR A 228 -6.53 29.52 12.91
C THR A 228 -5.69 29.29 14.17
N ALA A 229 -5.62 30.27 15.08
CA ALA A 229 -4.84 30.19 16.32
C ALA A 229 -5.20 28.97 17.20
N PRO A 230 -6.48 28.58 17.38
CA PRO A 230 -6.83 27.37 18.14
C PRO A 230 -6.34 26.06 17.50
N PHE A 231 -6.08 26.04 16.19
CA PHE A 231 -5.64 24.86 15.46
C PHE A 231 -4.11 24.70 15.42
N ALA A 232 -3.35 25.73 15.82
CA ALA A 232 -1.89 25.71 15.78
C ALA A 232 -1.25 24.60 16.64
N GLY A 233 -1.95 24.13 17.69
CA GLY A 233 -1.52 23.02 18.55
C GLY A 233 -2.20 21.67 18.28
N LEU A 234 -3.13 21.60 17.33
CA LEU A 234 -3.88 20.37 17.05
C LEU A 234 -2.96 19.28 16.48
N GLY A 235 -2.00 19.65 15.62
CA GLY A 235 -1.01 18.72 15.06
C GLY A 235 -0.17 18.04 16.14
N ASP A 236 0.28 18.80 17.14
CA ASP A 236 1.02 18.28 18.30
C ASP A 236 0.15 17.37 19.18
N ALA A 237 -1.13 17.71 19.35
CA ALA A 237 -2.07 16.87 20.09
C ALA A 237 -2.36 15.55 19.37
N ILE A 238 -2.51 15.59 18.04
CA ILE A 238 -2.72 14.41 17.20
C ILE A 238 -1.49 13.51 17.25
N THR A 239 -0.29 14.05 17.04
CA THR A 239 0.95 13.27 17.12
C THR A 239 1.14 12.66 18.51
N ARG A 240 0.89 13.40 19.59
CA ARG A 240 0.89 12.82 20.95
C ARG A 240 -0.12 11.69 21.12
N SER A 241 -1.36 11.87 20.63
CA SER A 241 -2.38 10.82 20.71
C SER A 241 -1.99 9.57 19.91
N GLN A 242 -1.38 9.75 18.74
CA GLN A 242 -0.90 8.66 17.89
C GLN A 242 0.26 7.93 18.57
N THR A 243 1.23 8.65 19.13
CA THR A 243 2.31 8.01 19.92
C THR A 243 1.78 7.27 21.15
N ALA A 244 0.73 7.78 21.81
CA ALA A 244 0.11 7.09 22.94
C ALA A 244 -0.62 5.81 22.53
N LEU A 245 -1.25 5.80 21.36
CA LEU A 245 -1.87 4.61 20.77
C LEU A 245 -0.82 3.59 20.33
N ASP A 246 0.26 4.03 19.69
CA ASP A 246 1.36 3.16 19.27
C ASP A 246 2.08 2.51 20.48
N LEU A 247 2.14 3.23 21.61
CA LEU A 247 2.69 2.73 22.86
C LEU A 247 1.70 1.90 23.69
N TYR A 248 0.42 1.85 23.31
CA TYR A 248 -0.57 1.04 24.02
C TYR A 248 -0.45 -0.42 23.57
N PRO A 249 0.03 -1.33 24.43
CA PRO A 249 0.03 -2.75 24.11
C PRO A 249 -1.41 -3.25 24.14
N MET A 250 -2.00 -3.48 22.97
CA MET A 250 -3.28 -4.18 22.87
C MET A 250 -3.10 -5.58 23.50
N PRO A 251 -3.91 -5.97 24.51
CA PRO A 251 -3.97 -7.35 24.93
C PRO A 251 -4.53 -8.16 23.76
N ASN A 252 -3.73 -9.11 23.26
CA ASN A 252 -4.16 -10.08 22.26
C ASN A 252 -5.25 -10.96 22.89
N ASP A 253 -6.51 -10.71 22.54
CA ASP A 253 -7.60 -11.71 22.58
C ASP A 253 -7.70 -12.41 21.21
#